data_AF-A0A136IIZ3-F1
#
_entry.id   AF-A0A136IIZ3-F1
#
_cell.length_a   1.000
_cell.length_b   1.000
_cell.length_c   1.000
_cell.angle_alpha   90.00
_cell.angle_beta   90.00
_cell.angle_gamma   90.00
#
_symmetry.space_group_name_H-M   'P 1'
#
loop_
_entity.id
_entity.type
_entity.pdbx_description
1 polymer ?
#
loop_
_entity_poly.entity_id
_entity_poly.type
_entity_poly.pdbx_seq_one_letter_code
_entity_poly.pdbx_strand_id
1 'polypeptide(L)' 'QIQYHCGHFRFPVQQWCHVYERTHKKCQPNVTGAEWRGDEVCPDCRPQTPPVWEWMITRPRQSPY' A
#
# COMPACT_ATOMS: atom_id res chain seq x y z
N GLN A 1 -6.43 11.00 4.93
CA GLN A 1 -5.02 10.80 5.32
C GLN A 1 -5.01 10.07 6.65
N ILE A 2 -4.15 9.08 6.79
CA ILE A 2 -3.91 8.36 8.04
C ILE A 2 -2.45 8.57 8.40
N GLN A 3 -2.19 8.91 9.65
CA GLN A 3 -0.84 8.99 10.21
C GLN A 3 -0.68 7.89 11.27
N TYR A 4 0.38 7.11 11.15
CA TYR A 4 0.70 6.00 12.06
C TYR A 4 1.76 6.39 13.09
N HIS A 5 1.90 5.62 14.18
CA HIS A 5 2.91 5.88 15.22
C HIS A 5 4.34 5.95 14.70
N CYS A 6 4.65 5.19 13.64
CA CYS A 6 5.97 5.15 13.01
C CYS A 6 6.26 6.40 12.15
N GLY A 7 5.37 7.40 12.12
CA GLY A 7 5.52 8.63 11.35
C GLY A 7 5.14 8.52 9.88
N HIS A 8 4.70 7.34 9.41
CA HIS A 8 4.26 7.16 8.03
C HIS A 8 2.85 7.72 7.79
N PHE A 9 2.64 8.26 6.60
CA PHE A 9 1.35 8.75 6.13
C PHE A 9 0.81 7.86 5.02
N ARG A 10 -0.48 7.55 5.06
CA ARG A 10 -1.18 6.85 3.98
C ARG A 10 -2.43 7.61 3.56
N PHE A 11 -2.76 7.51 2.28
CA PHE A 11 -3.93 8.14 1.68
C PHE A 11 -4.86 7.03 1.17
N PRO A 12 -5.70 6.45 2.06
CA PRO A 12 -6.68 5.47 1.60
C PRO A 12 -7.65 6.15 0.63
N VAL A 13 -7.97 5.45 -0.45
CA VAL A 13 -8.95 5.92 -1.43
C VAL A 13 -10.34 5.69 -0.83
N GLN A 14 -11.11 6.77 -0.65
CA GLN A 14 -12.51 6.67 -0.24
C GLN A 14 -13.45 6.58 -1.44
N GLN A 15 -13.14 7.31 -2.52
CA GLN A 15 -13.92 7.33 -3.75
C GLN A 15 -12.98 7.54 -4.95
N TRP A 16 -13.35 6.95 -6.08
CA TRP A 16 -12.68 7.19 -7.36
C TRP A 16 -13.37 8.34 -8.08
N CYS A 17 -12.60 9.22 -8.72
CA CYS A 17 -13.15 10.23 -9.62
C CYS A 17 -13.77 9.51 -10.86
N HIS A 18 -14.85 10.04 -11.43
CA HIS A 18 -15.46 9.48 -12.65
C HIS A 18 -14.49 9.40 -13.85
N VAL A 19 -13.46 10.27 -13.86
CA VAL A 19 -12.41 10.23 -14.87
C VAL A 19 -11.58 8.96 -14.77
N TYR A 20 -11.32 8.47 -13.55
CA TYR A 20 -10.59 7.23 -13.33
C TYR A 20 -11.34 6.04 -13.91
N GLU A 21 -12.67 5.98 -13.74
CA GLU A 21 -13.50 4.89 -14.28
C GLU A 21 -13.36 4.76 -15.81
N ARG A 22 -13.16 5.88 -16.50
CA ARG A 22 -13.07 5.90 -17.97
C ARG A 22 -11.64 5.74 -18.49
N THR A 23 -10.67 6.26 -17.76
CA THR A 23 -9.28 6.39 -18.24
C THR A 23 -8.29 5.48 -17.53
N HIS A 24 -8.66 4.93 -16.37
CA HIS A 24 -7.77 4.25 -15.42
C HIS A 24 -6.52 5.08 -15.05
N LYS A 25 -6.56 6.40 -15.24
CA LYS A 25 -5.47 7.32 -14.86
C LYS A 25 -5.72 7.86 -13.47
N LYS A 26 -4.71 7.80 -12.61
CA LYS A 26 -4.79 8.34 -11.25
C LYS A 26 -5.06 9.85 -11.30
N CYS A 27 -6.19 10.26 -10.71
CA CYS A 27 -6.48 11.66 -10.44
C CYS A 27 -5.58 12.18 -9.31
N GLN A 28 -5.42 13.52 -9.23
CA GLN A 28 -4.83 14.12 -8.04
C GLN A 28 -5.69 13.80 -6.80
N PRO A 29 -5.08 13.43 -5.67
CA PRO A 29 -5.81 13.09 -4.47
C PRO A 29 -6.47 14.33 -3.87
N ASN A 30 -7.77 14.25 -3.58
CA ASN A 30 -8.46 15.24 -2.75
C ASN A 30 -8.51 14.73 -1.31
N VAL A 31 -7.70 15.30 -0.42
CA VAL A 31 -7.59 14.86 0.97
C VAL A 31 -8.65 15.59 1.81
N THR A 32 -9.73 14.88 2.16
CA THR A 32 -10.88 15.44 2.88
C THR A 32 -10.78 15.36 4.41
N GLY A 33 -9.81 14.62 4.94
CA GLY A 33 -9.65 14.45 6.38
C GLY A 33 -8.32 13.81 6.75
N ALA A 34 -7.93 13.98 8.03
CA ALA A 34 -6.74 13.39 8.62
C ALA A 34 -7.12 12.63 9.89
N GLU A 35 -6.61 11.41 10.04
CA GLU A 35 -6.83 10.53 11.19
C GLU A 35 -5.48 10.06 11.74
N TRP A 36 -5.36 10.03 13.07
CA TRP A 36 -4.19 9.47 13.76
C TRP A 36 -4.51 8.06 14.26
N ARG A 37 -3.67 7.09 13.88
CA ARG A 37 -3.75 5.69 14.31
C ARG A 37 -2.47 5.29 15.03
N GLY A 38 -2.40 5.62 16.32
CA GLY A 38 -1.24 5.33 17.17
C GLY A 38 -1.06 3.83 17.46
N ASP A 39 -2.15 3.09 17.66
CA ASP A 39 -2.08 1.65 17.97
C ASP A 39 -1.81 0.77 16.75
N GLU A 40 -2.02 1.27 15.53
CA GLU A 40 -1.81 0.48 14.32
C GLU A 40 -0.38 0.58 13.80
N VAL A 41 0.16 -0.56 13.36
CA VAL A 41 1.43 -0.65 12.65
C VAL A 41 1.19 -0.41 11.17
N CYS A 42 2.02 0.45 10.57
CA CYS A 42 1.92 0.74 9.15
C CYS A 42 2.15 -0.52 8.28
N PRO A 43 1.58 -0.61 7.07
CA PRO A 43 1.77 -1.78 6.19
C PRO A 43 3.25 -2.08 5.88
N ASP A 44 4.09 -1.05 5.71
CA ASP A 44 5.54 -1.23 5.45
C ASP A 44 6.31 -1.73 6.68
N CYS A 45 5.79 -1.40 7.86
CA CYS A 45 6.38 -1.71 9.15
C CYS A 45 5.95 -3.10 9.64
N ARG A 46 4.85 -3.63 9.08
CA ARG A 46 4.31 -4.93 9.44
C ARG A 46 5.28 -6.01 8.96
N PRO A 47 5.62 -7.01 9.79
CA PRO A 47 6.44 -8.12 9.34
C PRO A 47 5.75 -8.81 8.16
N GLN A 48 6.39 -8.78 6.99
CA GLN A 48 5.90 -9.50 5.82
C GLN A 48 6.25 -10.97 5.99
N THR A 49 5.40 -11.72 6.67
CA THR A 49 5.44 -13.19 6.59
C THR A 49 4.93 -13.58 5.21
N PRO A 50 5.79 -14.10 4.32
CA PRO A 50 5.33 -14.54 3.02
C PRO A 50 4.32 -15.69 3.20
N PRO A 51 3.33 -15.80 2.30
CA PRO A 51 2.39 -16.91 2.35
C PRO A 51 3.12 -18.24 2.16
N VAL A 52 2.56 -19.33 2.69
CA VAL A 52 3.20 -20.67 2.69
C VAL A 52 3.61 -21.13 1.29
N TRP A 53 2.81 -20.80 0.27
CA TRP A 53 3.11 -21.15 -1.12
C TRP A 53 4.33 -20.41 -1.69
N GLU A 54 4.77 -19.30 -1.12
CA GLU A 54 5.93 -18.55 -1.61
C GLU A 54 7.19 -19.43 -1.56
N TRP A 55 7.31 -20.24 -0.50
CA TRP A 55 8.40 -21.21 -0.33
C TRP A 55 8.31 -22.39 -1.31
N MET A 56 7.17 -22.58 -1.98
CA MET A 56 6.98 -23.62 -3.00
C MET A 56 7.44 -23.13 -4.39
N ILE A 57 7.67 -21.83 -4.58
CA ILE A 57 8.13 -21.29 -5.86
C ILE A 57 9.64 -21.50 -5.99
N THR A 58 10.05 -22.45 -6.82
CA THR A 58 11.45 -22.61 -7.24
C THR A 58 11.81 -21.51 -8.24
N ARG A 59 12.39 -20.41 -7.75
CA ARG A 59 12.94 -19.36 -8.61
C ARG A 59 14.34 -19.80 -9.07
N PRO A 60 14.61 -19.96 -10.38
CA PRO A 60 15.97 -20.18 -10.83
C PRO A 60 16.83 -18.99 -10.41
N ARG A 61 18.03 -19.25 -9.88
CA ARG A 61 19.01 -18.18 -9.61
C ARG A 61 19.22 -17.44 -10.92
N GLN A 62 18.99 -16.13 -10.93
CA GLN A 62 19.35 -15.30 -12.06
C GLN A 62 20.83 -15.53 -12.33
N SER A 63 21.13 -16.03 -13.52
CA SER A 63 22.49 -16.24 -13.97
C SER A 63 23.15 -14.86 -14.12
N PRO A 64 24.33 -14.61 -13.53
CA PRO A 64 24.97 -13.29 -13.55
C PRO A 64 25.68 -12.99 -14.88
N TYR A 65 25.37 -13.71 -15.96
CA TYR A 65 25.97 -13.48 -17.28
C TYR A 65 25.31 -12.32 -18.01
#